data_AF-A0ABD6X234-F1
#
_entry.id   AF-A0ABD6X234-F1
#
_cell.length_a   1.000
_cell.length_b   1.000
_cell.length_c   1.000
_cell.angle_alpha   90.00
_cell.angle_beta   90.00
_cell.angle_gamma   90.00
#
_symmetry.space_group_name_H-M   'P 1'
#
loop_
_entity.id
_entity.type
_entity.pdbx_description
1 polymer ?
#
loop_
_entity_poly.entity_id
_entity_poly.type
_entity_poly.pdbx_seq_one_letter_code
_entity_poly.pdbx_strand_id
1 'polypeptide(L)'
;MKYISIDGDDVGRKITSYYLSNDQNGLEELSYSLKATTKIISMKLQEHGFDIIFCAADGVVASTKKDIDMRFLFSEIKKISAGEITFSAGSGSSLREAYIALTSAKSNGKNCLHDYSKLDDCSKES
;
A
#
# COMPACT_ATOMS: atom_id res chain seq x y z
N MET A 1 19.48 -2.92 -0.58
CA MET A 1 18.39 -2.50 0.32
C MET A 1 17.18 -2.25 -0.56
N LYS A 2 16.01 -2.77 -0.18
CA LYS A 2 14.78 -2.55 -0.92
C LYS A 2 13.72 -1.99 0.01
N TYR A 3 12.93 -1.05 -0.50
CA TYR A 3 11.84 -0.38 0.21
C TYR A 3 10.53 -0.76 -0.43
N ILE A 4 9.48 -0.81 0.39
CA ILE A 4 8.10 -0.94 -0.06
C ILE A 4 7.26 0.10 0.68
N SER A 5 6.44 0.82 -0.09
CA SER A 5 5.41 1.73 0.41
C SER A 5 4.05 1.19 -0.03
N ILE A 6 3.15 1.00 0.92
CA ILE A 6 1.80 0.46 0.73
C ILE A 6 0.82 1.50 1.25
N ASP A 7 -0.26 1.76 0.50
CA ASP A 7 -1.24 2.77 0.89
C ASP A 7 -2.64 2.38 0.42
N GLY A 8 -3.65 2.65 1.25
CA GLY A 8 -5.04 2.32 0.99
C GLY A 8 -5.60 3.09 -0.20
N ASP A 9 -6.42 2.43 -1.01
CA ASP A 9 -7.03 3.02 -2.20
C ASP A 9 -8.34 3.72 -1.85
N ASP A 10 -8.53 4.93 -2.40
CA ASP A 10 -9.75 5.75 -2.23
C ASP A 10 -10.16 6.07 -0.79
N VAL A 11 -9.29 5.87 0.19
CA VAL A 11 -9.59 6.10 1.62
C VAL A 11 -10.09 7.52 1.86
N GLY A 12 -9.41 8.55 1.34
CA GLY A 12 -9.86 9.94 1.47
C GLY A 12 -11.24 10.21 0.85
N ARG A 13 -11.58 9.52 -0.25
CA ARG A 13 -12.91 9.65 -0.88
C ARG A 13 -13.99 8.99 -0.03
N LYS A 14 -13.71 7.83 0.56
CA LYS A 14 -14.63 7.14 1.49
C LYS A 14 -14.87 7.95 2.76
N ILE A 15 -13.81 8.50 3.34
CA ILE A 15 -13.92 9.42 4.49
C ILE A 15 -14.85 10.58 4.12
N THR A 16 -14.64 11.18 2.94
CA THR A 16 -15.47 12.28 2.43
C THR A 16 -16.93 11.85 2.27
N SER A 17 -17.22 10.66 1.74
CA SER A 17 -18.61 10.20 1.60
C SER A 17 -19.31 10.06 2.94
N TYR A 18 -18.65 9.52 3.97
CA TYR A 18 -19.23 9.41 5.31
C TYR A 18 -19.52 10.78 5.93
N TYR A 19 -18.64 11.78 5.74
CA TYR A 19 -18.92 13.15 6.16
C TYR A 19 -20.14 13.74 5.44
N LEU A 20 -20.24 13.57 4.13
CA LEU A 20 -21.34 14.11 3.33
C LEU A 20 -22.69 13.43 3.62
N SER A 21 -22.68 12.15 3.98
CA SER A 21 -23.87 11.40 4.38
C SER A 21 -24.18 11.50 5.88
N ASN A 22 -23.37 12.22 6.66
CA ASN A 22 -23.47 12.30 8.11
C ASN A 22 -23.50 10.92 8.80
N ASP A 23 -22.72 9.97 8.27
CA ASP A 23 -22.63 8.59 8.77
C ASP A 23 -21.42 8.42 9.70
N GLN A 24 -21.64 8.72 10.98
CA GLN A 24 -20.61 8.59 12.01
C GLN A 24 -20.17 7.13 12.19
N ASN A 25 -21.10 6.18 12.19
CA ASN A 25 -20.80 4.77 12.46
C ASN A 25 -19.93 4.18 11.34
N GLY A 26 -20.26 4.46 10.08
CA GLY A 26 -19.46 4.04 8.94
C GLY A 26 -18.04 4.63 8.97
N LEU A 27 -17.89 5.88 9.41
CA LEU A 27 -16.57 6.50 9.57
C LEU A 27 -15.75 5.85 10.69
N GLU A 28 -16.38 5.49 11.82
CA GLU A 28 -15.73 4.77 12.92
C GLU A 28 -15.31 3.36 12.46
N GLU A 29 -16.20 2.60 11.82
CA GLU A 29 -15.92 1.27 11.28
C GLU A 29 -14.77 1.29 10.26
N LEU A 30 -14.75 2.28 9.37
CA LEU A 30 -13.65 2.50 8.43
C LEU A 30 -12.32 2.68 9.16
N SER A 31 -12.29 3.53 10.19
CA SER A 31 -11.08 3.80 10.98
C SER A 31 -10.56 2.55 11.69
N TYR A 32 -11.45 1.77 12.31
CA TYR A 32 -11.09 0.49 12.92
C TYR A 32 -10.55 -0.51 11.90
N SER A 33 -11.23 -0.62 10.75
CA SER A 33 -10.83 -1.52 9.66
C SER A 33 -9.45 -1.18 9.10
N LEU A 34 -9.16 0.11 8.87
CA LEU A 34 -7.86 0.59 8.42
C LEU A 34 -6.75 0.27 9.42
N LYS A 35 -6.98 0.56 10.70
CA LYS A 35 -6.02 0.27 11.78
C LYS A 35 -5.73 -1.22 11.92
N ALA A 36 -6.76 -2.06 11.85
CA ALA A 36 -6.61 -3.51 11.92
C ALA A 36 -5.84 -4.04 10.70
N THR A 37 -6.23 -3.60 9.50
CA THR A 37 -5.63 -4.07 8.25
C THR A 37 -4.17 -3.66 8.11
N THR A 38 -3.84 -2.38 8.36
CA THR A 38 -2.44 -1.90 8.31
C THR A 38 -1.56 -2.62 9.33
N LYS A 39 -2.08 -2.94 10.52
CA LYS A 39 -1.37 -3.76 11.50
C LYS A 39 -1.07 -5.17 10.97
N ILE A 40 -2.05 -5.84 10.36
CA ILE A 40 -1.84 -7.17 9.77
C ILE A 40 -0.81 -7.10 8.62
N ILE A 41 -0.89 -6.08 7.77
CA ILE A 41 0.09 -5.85 6.70
C ILE A 41 1.49 -5.67 7.29
N SER A 42 1.63 -4.89 8.36
CA SER A 42 2.92 -4.69 9.03
C SER A 42 3.49 -6.01 9.58
N MET A 43 2.65 -6.85 10.19
CA MET A 43 3.06 -8.16 10.70
C MET A 43 3.50 -9.07 9.55
N LYS A 44 2.74 -9.09 8.44
CA LYS A 44 3.09 -9.86 7.24
C LYS A 44 4.44 -9.42 6.66
N LEU A 45 4.72 -8.11 6.60
CA LEU A 45 6.02 -7.61 6.18
C LEU A 45 7.15 -8.08 7.11
N GLN A 46 6.93 -8.02 8.43
CA GLN A 46 7.91 -8.49 9.42
C GLN A 46 8.19 -10.00 9.29
N GLU A 47 7.18 -10.82 9.01
CA GLU A 47 7.34 -12.27 8.74
C GLU A 47 8.29 -12.53 7.56
N HIS A 48 8.28 -11.66 6.54
CA HIS A 48 9.19 -11.74 5.40
C HIS A 48 10.56 -11.07 5.65
N GLY A 49 10.81 -10.59 6.88
CA GLY A 49 12.07 -9.97 7.27
C GLY A 49 12.23 -8.53 6.82
N PHE A 50 11.13 -7.76 6.83
CA PHE A 50 11.18 -6.31 6.70
C PHE A 50 11.22 -5.63 8.07
N ASP A 51 11.96 -4.54 8.13
CA ASP A 51 11.92 -3.57 9.22
C ASP A 51 10.87 -2.50 8.90
N ILE A 52 9.89 -2.32 9.79
CA ILE A 52 8.83 -1.32 9.62
C ILE A 52 9.38 0.07 9.93
N ILE A 53 9.16 1.01 9.00
CA ILE A 53 9.57 2.41 9.11
C ILE A 53 8.36 3.28 9.48
N PHE A 54 7.19 2.98 8.89
CA PHE A 54 5.95 3.73 9.10
C PHE A 54 4.76 2.77 9.06
N CYS A 55 3.79 2.96 9.96
CA CYS A 55 2.52 2.23 9.96
C CYS A 55 1.47 3.09 10.66
N ALA A 56 0.71 3.86 9.89
CA ALA A 56 -0.35 4.72 10.42
C ALA A 56 -1.43 4.98 9.36
N ALA A 57 -2.64 5.29 9.83
CA ALA A 57 -3.82 5.47 8.99
C ALA A 57 -4.02 4.28 8.04
N ASP A 58 -3.87 4.50 6.73
CA ASP A 58 -3.98 3.53 5.65
C ASP A 58 -2.62 3.18 5.01
N GLY A 59 -1.52 3.70 5.55
CA GLY A 59 -0.18 3.58 4.99
C GLY A 59 0.77 2.71 5.80
N VAL A 60 1.58 1.90 5.11
CA VAL A 60 2.68 1.10 5.69
C VAL A 60 3.93 1.25 4.83
N VAL A 61 5.07 1.59 5.44
CA VAL A 61 6.37 1.66 4.79
C VAL A 61 7.36 0.77 5.52
N ALA A 62 8.11 -0.02 4.77
CA ALA A 62 9.09 -0.93 5.33
C ALA A 62 10.31 -1.09 4.41
N SER A 63 11.40 -1.59 4.98
CA SER A 63 12.62 -1.88 4.22
C SER A 63 13.17 -3.27 4.54
N THR A 64 13.90 -3.86 3.61
CA THR A 64 14.61 -5.11 3.84
C THR A 64 15.94 -5.14 3.08
N LYS A 65 16.89 -5.90 3.63
CA LYS A 65 18.12 -6.28 2.95
C LYS A 65 17.99 -7.63 2.23
N LYS A 66 16.93 -8.39 2.51
CA LYS A 66 16.69 -9.69 1.87
C LYS A 66 16.21 -9.50 0.44
N ASP A 67 16.53 -10.47 -0.40
CA ASP A 67 15.92 -10.58 -1.72
C ASP A 67 14.57 -11.28 -1.58
N ILE A 68 13.48 -10.52 -1.77
CA ILE A 68 12.10 -10.97 -1.58
C ILE A 68 11.35 -10.77 -2.90
N ASP A 69 10.60 -11.79 -3.32
CA ASP A 69 9.65 -11.64 -4.41
C ASP A 69 8.47 -10.74 -3.97
N MET A 70 8.58 -9.47 -4.35
CA MET A 70 7.57 -8.45 -4.03
C MET A 70 6.20 -8.77 -4.63
N ARG A 71 6.14 -9.46 -5.78
CA ARG A 71 4.86 -9.81 -6.41
C ARG A 71 4.14 -10.87 -5.60
N PHE A 72 4.87 -11.88 -5.12
CA PHE A 72 4.32 -12.89 -4.23
C PHE A 72 3.83 -12.27 -2.91
N LEU A 73 4.67 -11.48 -2.25
CA LEU A 73 4.32 -10.76 -1.02
C LEU A 73 3.07 -9.91 -1.19
N PHE A 74 2.99 -9.15 -2.28
CA PHE A 74 1.83 -8.30 -2.54
C PHE A 74 0.56 -9.12 -2.82
N SER A 75 0.68 -10.30 -3.45
CA SER A 75 -0.45 -11.22 -3.61
C SER A 75 -1.00 -11.74 -2.27
N GLU A 76 -0.15 -11.87 -1.25
CA GLU A 76 -0.59 -12.19 0.11
C GLU A 76 -1.26 -11.00 0.79
N ILE A 77 -0.72 -9.79 0.61
CA ILE A 77 -1.32 -8.55 1.10
C ILE A 77 -2.73 -8.34 0.54
N LYS A 78 -2.93 -8.59 -0.76
CA LYS A 78 -4.27 -8.52 -1.38
C LYS A 78 -5.29 -9.45 -0.74
N LYS A 79 -4.86 -10.61 -0.23
CA LYS A 79 -5.76 -11.57 0.42
C LYS A 79 -6.16 -11.11 1.83
N ILE A 80 -5.36 -10.26 2.47
CA ILE A 80 -5.68 -9.67 3.78
C ILE A 80 -6.85 -8.69 3.64
N SER A 81 -6.88 -7.91 2.57
CA SER A 81 -7.90 -6.88 2.37
C SER A 81 -9.15 -7.36 1.63
N ALA A 82 -9.60 -8.60 1.87
CA ALA A 82 -10.80 -9.19 1.26
C ALA A 82 -12.14 -8.48 1.58
N GLY A 83 -12.10 -7.24 2.07
CA GLY A 83 -13.23 -6.34 2.34
C GLY A 83 -13.25 -5.14 1.39
N GLU A 84 -13.75 -4.00 1.88
CA GLU A 84 -14.07 -2.84 1.04
C GLU A 84 -12.88 -2.01 0.56
N ILE A 85 -11.71 -2.13 1.20
CA ILE A 85 -10.53 -1.29 0.94
C ILE A 85 -9.47 -2.12 0.25
N THR A 86 -9.03 -1.68 -0.91
CA THR A 86 -7.87 -2.24 -1.59
C THR A 86 -6.62 -1.44 -1.27
N PHE A 87 -5.45 -2.00 -1.55
CA PHE A 87 -4.17 -1.35 -1.32
C PHE A 87 -3.36 -1.35 -2.59
N SER A 88 -2.67 -0.23 -2.84
CA SER A 88 -1.63 -0.14 -3.86
C SER A 88 -0.27 -0.13 -3.19
N ALA A 89 0.74 -0.61 -3.91
CA ALA A 89 2.11 -0.68 -3.42
C ALA A 89 3.13 -0.20 -4.46
N GLY A 90 4.21 0.38 -3.97
CA GLY A 90 5.39 0.73 -4.74
C GLY A 90 6.64 0.17 -4.10
N SER A 91 7.56 -0.35 -4.91
CA SER A 91 8.86 -0.82 -4.43
C SER A 91 10.01 -0.16 -5.18
N GLY A 92 11.15 -0.01 -4.50
CA GLY A 92 12.34 0.63 -5.06
C GLY A 92 13.57 0.50 -4.16
N SER A 93 14.71 0.99 -4.63
CA SER A 93 15.99 0.97 -3.90
C SER A 93 16.15 2.11 -2.91
N SER A 94 15.22 3.08 -2.93
CA SER A 94 15.11 4.18 -1.97
C SER A 94 13.65 4.47 -1.61
N LEU A 95 13.42 5.19 -0.51
CA LEU A 95 12.07 5.69 -0.15
C LEU A 95 11.45 6.52 -1.27
N ARG A 96 12.25 7.34 -1.95
CA ARG A 96 11.81 8.15 -3.10
C ARG A 96 11.29 7.27 -4.23
N GLU A 97 12.05 6.25 -4.61
CA GLU A 97 11.66 5.33 -5.69
C GLU A 97 10.40 4.54 -5.33
N ALA A 98 10.31 4.00 -4.11
CA ALA A 98 9.12 3.31 -3.63
C ALA A 98 7.89 4.22 -3.66
N TYR A 99 8.02 5.49 -3.28
CA TYR A 99 6.94 6.47 -3.34
C TYR A 99 6.51 6.82 -4.77
N ILE A 100 7.46 7.03 -5.69
CA ILE A 100 7.15 7.26 -7.11
C ILE A 100 6.40 6.06 -7.69
N ALA A 101 6.87 4.84 -7.39
CA ALA A 101 6.20 3.62 -7.84
C ALA A 101 4.80 3.46 -7.26
N LEU A 102 4.60 3.78 -5.98
CA LEU A 102 3.28 3.77 -5.35
C LEU A 102 2.34 4.78 -6.02
N THR A 103 2.84 5.98 -6.32
CA THR A 103 2.06 7.02 -7.01
C THR A 103 1.62 6.55 -8.39
N SER A 104 2.52 5.88 -9.12
CA SER A 104 2.21 5.26 -10.41
C SER A 104 1.15 4.15 -10.26
N ALA A 105 1.26 3.27 -9.26
CA ALA A 105 0.28 2.22 -9.00
C ALA A 105 -1.12 2.80 -8.71
N LYS A 106 -1.20 3.83 -7.86
CA LYS A 106 -2.47 4.50 -7.52
C LYS A 106 -3.10 5.25 -8.69
N SER A 107 -2.29 5.74 -9.63
CA SER A 107 -2.78 6.44 -10.82
C SER A 107 -3.21 5.47 -11.93
N ASN A 108 -2.61 4.27 -11.98
CA ASN A 108 -2.81 3.27 -13.02
C ASN A 108 -3.69 2.09 -12.56
N GLY A 109 -4.90 2.41 -12.08
CA GLY A 109 -5.93 1.41 -11.82
C GLY A 109 -6.01 0.88 -10.38
N LYS A 110 -5.07 1.24 -9.50
CA LYS A 110 -5.06 0.86 -8.07
C LYS A 110 -5.00 -0.66 -7.84
N ASN A 111 -4.99 -1.08 -6.58
CA ASN A 111 -4.92 -2.48 -6.20
C ASN A 111 -3.77 -3.22 -6.93
N CYS A 112 -2.63 -2.56 -7.11
CA CYS A 112 -1.51 -3.07 -7.89
C CYS A 112 -0.17 -2.73 -7.22
N LEU A 113 0.86 -3.47 -7.59
CA LEU A 113 2.24 -3.23 -7.18
C LEU A 113 3.03 -2.78 -8.39
N HIS A 114 3.67 -1.62 -8.30
CA HIS A 114 4.68 -1.20 -9.26
C HIS A 114 6.08 -1.30 -8.65
N ASP A 115 7.06 -1.66 -9.48
CA ASP A 115 8.48 -1.61 -9.14
C ASP A 115 9.09 -0.46 -9.93
N TYR A 116 9.77 0.46 -9.23
CA TYR A 116 10.36 1.66 -9.84
C TYR A 116 11.26 1.32 -11.03
N SER A 117 12.05 0.25 -10.94
CA SER A 117 12.96 -0.18 -12.00
C SER A 117 12.27 -0.51 -13.32
N LYS A 118 10.95 -0.79 -13.30
CA LYS A 118 10.15 -1.12 -14.47
C LYS A 118 9.33 0.05 -15.02
N LEU A 119 9.39 1.21 -14.37
CA LEU A 119 8.65 2.40 -14.81
C LEU A 119 9.39 3.16 -15.90
N ASP A 120 10.73 3.16 -15.86
CA ASP A 120 11.58 3.83 -16.86
C ASP A 120 11.46 3.18 -18.25
N ASP A 121 11.10 1.90 -18.32
CA ASP A 121 10.92 1.18 -19.59
C ASP A 121 9.68 1.67 -20.37
N CYS A 122 8.67 2.23 -19.71
CA CYS A 122 7.49 2.79 -20.39
C CYS A 122 7.72 4.19 -20.98
N SER A 123 8.83 4.86 -20.66
CA SER A 123 9.11 6.24 -21.12
C SER A 123 9.80 6.28 -22.50
N LYS A 124 10.12 5.11 -23.08
CA LYS A 124 10.87 5.00 -24.35
C LYS A 124 10.02 4.60 -25.55
N GLU A 125 8.71 4.43 -25.36
CA GLU A 125 7.74 4.18 -26.43
C GLU A 125 6.79 5.37 -26.56
N SER A 126 7.32 6.52 -26.96
CA SER A 126 6.55 7.71 -27.36
C SER A 126 7.24 8.43 -28.50
#